data_AF-A0A952X7F2-F1
#
_entry.id   AF-A0A952X7F2-F1
#
_cell.length_a   1.000
_cell.length_b   1.000
_cell.length_c   1.000
_cell.angle_alpha   90.00
_cell.angle_beta   90.00
_cell.angle_gamma   90.00
#
_symmetry.space_group_name_H-M   'P 1'
#
loop_
_entity.id
_entity.type
_entity.pdbx_description
1 polymer ?
#
loop_
_entity_poly.entity_id
_entity_poly.type
_entity_poly.pdbx_seq_one_letter_code
_entity_poly.pdbx_strand_id
1 'polypeptide(L)'
;MINRYHYLEQIEQNFDVHSVVALLGPRQCGKTTLAREFANSYKGDVHFFDLENPQDRILMDSPQLLLSDLSGLIIIDEIQWSPNLFQFLRYQVDQQG
;
A
#
# COMPACT_ATOMS: atom_id res chain seq x y z
N MET A 1 8.07 -9.36 21.45
CA MET A 1 7.46 -8.52 20.38
C MET A 1 8.57 -7.62 19.86
N ILE A 2 8.81 -7.59 18.55
CA ILE A 2 9.88 -6.77 17.97
C ILE A 2 9.41 -5.31 17.98
N ASN A 3 10.21 -4.40 18.55
CA ASN A 3 9.92 -2.98 18.54
C ASN A 3 10.12 -2.43 17.12
N ARG A 4 9.05 -1.89 16.52
CA ARG A 4 9.04 -1.34 15.16
C ARG A 4 8.71 0.16 15.12
N TYR A 5 8.71 0.86 16.25
CA TYR A 5 8.30 2.27 16.33
C TYR A 5 9.05 3.15 15.33
N HIS A 6 10.36 2.95 15.17
CA HIS A 6 11.16 3.69 14.21
C HIS A 6 10.64 3.59 12.77
N TYR A 7 10.23 2.39 12.34
CA TYR A 7 9.72 2.18 10.98
C TYR A 7 8.29 2.71 10.81
N LEU A 8 7.46 2.61 11.85
CA LEU A 8 6.11 3.18 11.82
C LEU A 8 6.17 4.72 11.69
N GLU A 9 7.04 5.36 12.45
CA GLU A 9 7.28 6.80 12.38
C GLU A 9 7.81 7.21 11.00
N GLN A 10 8.72 6.42 10.40
CA GLN A 10 9.17 6.66 9.03
C GLN A 10 8.03 6.59 8.01
N ILE A 11 7.09 5.64 8.15
CA ILE A 11 5.94 5.56 7.25
C ILE A 11 5.10 6.83 7.36
N GLU A 12 4.79 7.26 8.59
CA GLU A 12 4.02 8.48 8.85
C GLU A 12 4.69 9.71 8.24
N GLN A 13 5.99 9.92 8.52
CA GLN A 13 6.76 11.05 7.98
C GLN A 13 6.85 11.05 6.44
N ASN A 14 6.88 9.87 5.80
CA ASN A 14 6.87 9.81 4.34
C ASN A 14 5.50 10.19 3.76
N PHE A 15 4.41 9.87 4.44
CA PHE A 15 3.07 10.28 4.01
C PHE A 15 2.81 11.79 4.18
N ASP A 16 3.59 12.50 5.01
CA ASP A 16 3.51 13.96 5.12
C ASP A 16 3.93 14.67 3.81
N VAL A 17 4.73 14.01 2.97
CA VAL A 17 5.31 14.58 1.75
C VAL A 17 4.96 13.81 0.48
N HIS A 18 4.50 12.56 0.60
CA HIS A 18 4.21 11.68 -0.52
C HIS A 18 2.82 11.06 -0.38
N SER A 19 2.08 10.99 -1.48
CA SER A 19 0.79 10.28 -1.54
C SER A 19 0.94 8.76 -1.56
N VAL A 20 2.13 8.24 -1.89
CA VAL A 20 2.42 6.80 -1.98
C VAL A 20 3.76 6.51 -1.31
N VAL A 21 3.80 5.47 -0.47
CA VAL A 21 5.00 4.99 0.22
C VAL A 21 5.24 3.52 -0.11
N ALA A 22 6.48 3.18 -0.48
CA ALA A 22 6.87 1.80 -0.78
C ALA A 22 7.66 1.19 0.38
N LEU A 23 7.21 0.02 0.88
CA LEU A 23 7.95 -0.76 1.86
C LEU A 23 8.87 -1.76 1.15
N LEU A 24 10.17 -1.51 1.19
CA LEU A 24 11.18 -2.35 0.55
C LEU A 24 11.98 -3.15 1.58
N GLY A 25 12.41 -4.35 1.20
CA GLY A 25 13.27 -5.18 2.04
C GLY A 25 13.22 -6.66 1.66
N PRO A 26 14.16 -7.47 2.20
CA PRO A 26 14.25 -8.90 1.91
C PRO A 26 12.95 -9.67 2.16
N ARG A 27 12.82 -10.86 1.57
CA ARG A 27 11.72 -11.77 1.92
C ARG A 27 11.78 -12.09 3.42
N GLN A 28 10.60 -12.22 4.03
CA GLN A 28 10.43 -12.64 5.44
C GLN A 28 11.02 -11.67 6.49
N CYS A 29 11.29 -10.40 6.17
CA CYS A 29 11.69 -9.40 7.16
C CYS A 29 10.52 -8.73 7.92
N GLY A 30 9.27 -9.11 7.62
CA GLY A 30 8.09 -8.61 8.32
C GLY A 30 7.45 -7.34 7.73
N LYS A 31 7.61 -7.08 6.42
CA LYS A 31 6.99 -5.93 5.73
C LYS A 31 5.47 -5.93 5.86
N THR A 32 4.81 -7.05 5.54
CA THR A 32 3.36 -7.23 5.72
C THR A 32 2.94 -6.99 7.17
N THR A 33 3.72 -7.46 8.14
CA THR A 33 3.46 -7.20 9.55
C THR A 33 3.54 -5.72 9.88
N LEU A 34 4.57 -5.02 9.40
CA LEU A 34 4.73 -3.58 9.58
C LEU A 34 3.57 -2.78 8.94
N ALA A 35 3.17 -3.14 7.72
CA ALA A 35 2.04 -2.51 7.03
C ALA A 35 0.72 -2.69 7.81
N ARG A 36 0.48 -3.89 8.35
CA ARG A 36 -0.70 -4.17 9.21
C ARG A 36 -0.62 -3.45 10.56
N GLU A 37 0.55 -3.36 11.17
CA GLU A 37 0.75 -2.57 12.39
C GLU A 37 0.43 -1.08 12.17
N PHE A 38 0.92 -0.51 11.05
CA PHE A 38 0.59 0.87 10.67
C PHE A 38 -0.91 1.06 10.40
N ALA A 39 -1.53 0.12 9.66
CA ALA A 39 -2.96 0.12 9.39
C ALA A 39 -3.81 0.15 10.67
N ASN A 40 -3.43 -0.60 11.70
CA ASN A 40 -4.15 -0.62 12.98
C ASN A 40 -4.11 0.72 13.72
N SER A 41 -3.10 1.56 13.46
CA SER A 41 -3.00 2.91 14.01
C SER A 41 -3.63 3.99 13.13
N TYR A 42 -3.97 3.66 11.88
CA TYR A 42 -4.52 4.62 10.92
C TYR A 42 -5.96 5.02 11.31
N LYS A 43 -6.25 6.32 11.27
CA LYS A 43 -7.57 6.88 11.59
C LYS A 43 -8.34 7.11 10.30
N GLY A 44 -8.98 6.07 9.78
CA GLY A 44 -9.80 6.13 8.57
C GLY A 44 -10.04 4.74 7.99
N ASP A 45 -10.63 4.72 6.80
CA ASP A 45 -10.82 3.47 6.07
C ASP A 45 -9.47 2.89 5.65
N VAL A 46 -9.36 1.57 5.75
CA VAL A 46 -8.19 0.80 5.36
C VAL A 46 -8.64 -0.27 4.37
N HIS A 47 -8.03 -0.27 3.20
CA HIS A 47 -8.22 -1.28 2.17
C HIS A 47 -6.94 -2.09 2.03
N PHE A 48 -7.06 -3.42 2.07
CA PHE A 48 -5.91 -4.32 1.95
C PHE A 48 -6.11 -5.26 0.77
N PHE A 49 -5.13 -5.31 -0.12
CA PHE A 49 -5.08 -6.20 -1.27
C PHE A 49 -3.78 -7.01 -1.21
N ASP A 50 -3.89 -8.33 -1.17
CA ASP A 50 -2.74 -9.22 -1.18
C ASP A 50 -2.62 -9.87 -2.55
N LEU A 51 -1.63 -9.46 -3.35
CA LEU A 51 -1.52 -9.97 -4.72
C LEU A 51 -0.97 -11.39 -4.80
N GLU A 52 -0.72 -12.09 -3.69
CA GLU A 52 -0.63 -13.56 -3.69
C GLU A 52 -2.00 -14.22 -3.83
N ASN A 53 -3.07 -13.57 -3.38
CA ASN A 53 -4.45 -14.03 -3.56
C ASN A 53 -4.90 -13.86 -5.04
N PRO A 54 -5.30 -14.95 -5.73
CA PRO A 54 -5.81 -14.84 -7.09
C PRO A 54 -7.00 -13.90 -7.26
N GLN A 55 -7.88 -13.78 -6.26
CA GLN A 55 -9.05 -12.90 -6.33
C GLN A 55 -8.64 -11.42 -6.36
N ASP A 56 -7.71 -11.03 -5.49
CA ASP A 56 -7.21 -9.65 -5.43
C ASP A 56 -6.46 -9.29 -6.71
N ARG A 57 -5.72 -10.24 -7.29
CA ARG A 57 -5.08 -10.05 -8.60
C ARG A 57 -6.09 -9.77 -9.72
N ILE A 58 -7.19 -10.54 -9.77
CA ILE A 58 -8.24 -10.33 -10.78
C ILE A 58 -8.86 -8.94 -10.64
N LEU A 59 -9.09 -8.48 -9.40
CA LEU A 59 -9.59 -7.12 -9.15
C LEU A 59 -8.61 -6.05 -9.68
N MET A 60 -7.30 -6.30 -9.58
CA MET A 60 -6.24 -5.40 -10.05
C MET A 60 -5.99 -5.43 -11.57
N ASP A 61 -6.70 -6.26 -12.34
CA ASP A 61 -6.67 -6.18 -13.81
C ASP A 61 -7.30 -4.88 -14.32
N SER A 62 -8.17 -4.25 -13.53
CA SER A 62 -8.81 -2.97 -13.83
C SER A 62 -8.69 -2.00 -12.65
N PRO A 63 -7.47 -1.50 -12.37
CA PRO A 63 -7.20 -0.75 -11.15
C PRO A 63 -7.88 0.61 -11.12
N GLN A 64 -8.14 1.24 -12.28
CA GLN A 64 -8.94 2.47 -12.33
C GLN A 64 -10.31 2.25 -11.70
N LEU A 65 -11.02 1.19 -12.09
CA LEU A 65 -12.38 0.93 -11.62
C LEU A 65 -12.42 0.56 -10.15
N LEU A 66 -11.43 -0.18 -9.67
CA LEU A 66 -11.35 -0.62 -8.29
C LEU A 66 -10.94 0.51 -7.35
N LEU A 67 -9.88 1.25 -7.70
CA LEU A 67 -9.19 2.16 -6.78
C LEU A 67 -9.72 3.59 -6.84
N SER A 68 -10.46 3.99 -7.90
CA SER A 68 -11.01 5.35 -8.02
C SER A 68 -12.02 5.70 -6.93
N ASP A 69 -12.73 4.69 -6.43
CA ASP A 69 -13.85 4.87 -5.49
C ASP A 69 -13.41 4.63 -4.04
N LEU A 70 -12.16 4.25 -3.83
CA LEU A 70 -11.59 4.02 -2.50
C LEU A 70 -10.99 5.31 -1.94
N SER A 71 -11.12 5.47 -0.64
CA SER A 71 -10.51 6.56 0.11
C SER A 71 -9.83 6.03 1.37
N GLY A 72 -8.92 6.81 1.94
CA GLY A 72 -8.14 6.37 3.11
C GLY A 72 -6.88 5.62 2.72
N LEU A 73 -6.44 4.69 3.57
CA LEU A 73 -5.19 3.97 3.41
C LEU A 73 -5.40 2.72 2.54
N ILE A 74 -4.73 2.67 1.39
CA ILE A 74 -4.72 1.51 0.50
C ILE A 74 -3.38 0.80 0.62
N ILE A 75 -3.40 -0.45 1.05
CA ILE A 75 -2.21 -1.32 1.16
C ILE A 75 -2.30 -2.38 0.06
N ILE A 76 -1.28 -2.41 -0.79
CA ILE A 76 -1.12 -3.40 -1.85
C ILE A 76 0.12 -4.23 -1.52
N ASP A 77 -0.08 -5.45 -1.03
CA ASP A 77 1.00 -6.36 -0.70
C ASP A 77 1.45 -7.17 -1.93
N GLU A 78 2.74 -7.49 -1.98
CA GLU A 78 3.37 -8.24 -3.07
C GLU A 78 3.08 -7.61 -4.47
N ILE A 79 3.10 -6.26 -4.54
CA ILE A 79 2.77 -5.45 -5.73
C ILE A 79 3.49 -5.88 -7.02
N GLN A 80 4.65 -6.52 -6.93
CA GLN A 80 5.38 -7.01 -8.11
C GLN A 80 4.59 -8.02 -8.94
N TRP A 81 3.52 -8.63 -8.40
CA TRP A 81 2.61 -9.48 -9.16
C TRP A 81 1.73 -8.72 -10.15
N SER A 82 1.61 -7.38 -10.03
CA SER A 82 0.85 -6.54 -10.94
C SER A 82 1.63 -5.27 -11.33
N PRO A 83 2.67 -5.40 -12.19
CA PRO A 83 3.51 -4.27 -12.61
C PRO A 83 2.73 -3.16 -13.35
N ASN A 84 1.59 -3.49 -13.95
CA ASN A 84 0.69 -2.52 -14.60
C ASN A 84 0.15 -1.46 -13.61
N LEU A 85 0.09 -1.76 -12.31
CA LEU A 85 -0.34 -0.81 -11.29
C LEU A 85 0.54 0.44 -11.23
N PHE A 86 1.84 0.33 -11.50
CA PHE A 86 2.75 1.48 -11.42
C PHE A 86 2.35 2.60 -12.40
N GLN A 87 1.84 2.25 -13.59
CA GLN A 87 1.37 3.25 -14.57
C GLN A 87 0.10 3.96 -14.07
N PHE A 88 -0.83 3.21 -13.48
CA PHE A 88 -2.04 3.76 -12.90
C PHE A 88 -1.73 4.67 -11.71
N LEU A 89 -0.91 4.21 -10.75
CA LEU A 89 -0.53 4.97 -9.57
C LEU A 89 0.15 6.27 -9.94
N ARG A 90 1.09 6.23 -10.91
CA ARG A 90 1.75 7.44 -11.41
C ARG A 90 0.73 8.45 -11.97
N TYR A 91 -0.18 8.00 -12.84
CA TYR A 91 -1.20 8.88 -13.40
C TYR A 91 -2.10 9.50 -12.32
N GLN A 92 -2.50 8.72 -11.31
CA GLN A 92 -3.33 9.23 -10.22
C GLN A 92 -2.61 10.25 -9.35
N VAL A 93 -1.37 9.97 -8.97
CA VAL A 93 -0.56 10.87 -8.15
C VAL A 93 -0.27 12.17 -8.90
N ASP A 94 0.08 12.10 -10.18
CA ASP A 94 0.38 13.28 -11.02
C ASP A 94 -0.85 14.20 -11.22
N GLN A 95 -2.08 13.68 -11.08
CA GLN A 95 -3.30 14.48 -11.18
C GLN A 95 -3.75 15.13 -9.86
N GLN A 96 -3.30 14.60 -8.71
CA GLN A 96 -3.68 15.09 -7.39
C GLN A 96 -2.61 15.99 -6.73
N GLY A 97 -1.41 16.09 -7.31
CA GLY A 97 -0.34 17.01 -6.90
C GLY A 97 -0.43 18.36 -7.60
#